data_AF-A0A3P5Z971-F1
#
_entry.id   AF-A0A3P5Z971-F1
#
_cell.length_a   1.000
_cell.length_b   1.000
_cell.length_c   1.000
_cell.angle_alpha   90.00
_cell.angle_beta   90.00
_cell.angle_gamma   90.00
#
_symmetry.space_group_name_H-M   'P 1'
#
loop_
_entity.id
_entity.type
_entity.pdbx_description
1 polymer ?
#
loop_
_entity_poly.entity_id
_entity_poly.type
_entity_poly.pdbx_seq_one_letter_code
_entity_poly.pdbx_strand_id
1 'polypeptide(L)'
;MAKNSLAIYLMLLIALSTVYETQGTFSLPLYLKNFPKVGQDFESFAYKGMKDFMGDLEGKCPETTEFKDFFVKLKDYMACYSSTSPGSKDLQVELSIKSEKLYRAMSAFSGTKGGTSEDSWTLVDGLLSMGKSLVEMKKSGSKEITFEQRKEFIQSMVNWTRGIGLFIKKVSENKGKSIDFSLFGIDYDTNVSSPSERALYETQ
;
A
#
# COMPACT_ATOMS: atom_id res chain seq x y z
N MET A 1 10.22 5.14 -46.57
CA MET A 1 10.43 4.06 -45.57
C MET A 1 10.27 4.51 -44.11
N ALA A 2 10.47 5.78 -43.74
CA ALA A 2 10.32 6.24 -42.34
C ALA A 2 8.88 6.26 -41.78
N LYS A 3 7.86 6.54 -42.61
CA LYS A 3 6.46 6.70 -42.15
C LYS A 3 5.85 5.40 -41.61
N ASN A 4 6.22 4.25 -42.18
CA ASN A 4 5.71 2.94 -41.75
C ASN A 4 6.34 2.50 -40.42
N SER A 5 7.59 2.90 -40.14
CA SER A 5 8.28 2.61 -38.88
C SER A 5 7.68 3.36 -37.69
N LEU A 6 7.24 4.61 -37.89
CA LEU A 6 6.64 5.42 -36.83
C LEU A 6 5.24 4.90 -36.43
N ALA A 7 4.44 4.49 -37.42
CA ALA A 7 3.12 3.90 -37.17
C ALA A 7 3.22 2.58 -36.39
N ILE A 8 4.22 1.74 -36.69
CA ILE A 8 4.47 0.51 -35.93
C ILE A 8 4.87 0.82 -34.49
N TYR A 9 5.71 1.84 -34.27
CA TYR A 9 6.13 2.23 -32.92
C TYR A 9 4.97 2.81 -32.09
N LEU A 10 4.10 3.60 -32.71
CA LEU A 10 2.88 4.13 -32.08
C LEU A 10 1.89 3.02 -31.75
N MET A 11 1.68 2.05 -32.66
CA MET A 11 0.81 0.90 -32.40
C MET A 11 1.39 -0.01 -31.31
N LEU A 12 2.72 -0.16 -31.24
CA LEU A 12 3.39 -0.88 -30.15
C LEU A 12 3.25 -0.16 -28.81
N LEU A 13 3.39 1.17 -28.78
CA LEU A 13 3.17 1.99 -27.58
C LEU A 13 1.71 1.95 -27.12
N ILE A 14 0.76 2.00 -28.05
CA ILE A 14 -0.68 1.87 -27.76
C ILE A 14 -0.99 0.45 -27.25
N ALA A 15 -0.42 -0.59 -27.87
CA ALA A 15 -0.57 -1.96 -27.39
C ALA A 15 0.05 -2.14 -25.99
N LEU A 16 1.24 -1.60 -25.75
CA LEU A 16 1.90 -1.61 -24.44
C LEU A 16 1.12 -0.81 -23.38
N SER A 17 0.50 0.31 -23.75
CA SER A 17 -0.38 1.05 -22.82
C SER A 17 -1.67 0.29 -22.52
N THR A 18 -2.26 -0.40 -23.51
CA THR A 18 -3.45 -1.24 -23.27
C THR A 18 -3.15 -2.52 -22.49
N VAL A 19 -1.94 -3.07 -22.61
CA VAL A 19 -1.50 -4.22 -21.81
C VAL A 19 -1.21 -3.80 -20.36
N TYR A 20 -0.74 -2.56 -20.14
CA TYR A 20 -0.65 -1.99 -18.79
C TYR A 20 -2.03 -1.73 -18.14
N GLU A 21 -3.10 -1.62 -18.93
CA GLU A 21 -4.48 -1.46 -18.46
C GLU A 21 -5.20 -2.77 -18.09
N THR A 22 -4.54 -3.93 -18.17
CA THR A 22 -5.17 -5.24 -17.85
C THR A 22 -4.51 -6.02 -16.72
N GLN A 23 -3.68 -5.39 -15.89
CA GLN A 23 -3.55 -5.89 -14.52
C GLN A 23 -4.84 -5.51 -13.79
N GLY A 24 -5.69 -6.51 -13.52
CA GLY A 24 -6.93 -6.31 -12.77
C GLY A 24 -6.66 -5.50 -11.50
N THR A 25 -7.58 -4.60 -11.15
CA THR A 25 -7.44 -3.74 -9.97
C THR A 25 -7.07 -4.58 -8.75
N PHE A 26 -6.01 -4.16 -8.06
CA PHE A 26 -5.48 -4.78 -6.87
C PHE A 26 -6.62 -5.06 -5.89
N SER A 27 -6.64 -6.26 -5.36
CA SER A 27 -7.61 -6.70 -4.37
C SER A 27 -6.86 -7.29 -3.18
N LEU A 28 -6.94 -6.61 -2.04
CA LEU A 28 -6.25 -7.03 -0.82
C LEU A 28 -6.64 -8.47 -0.39
N PRO A 29 -7.93 -8.86 -0.38
CA PRO A 29 -8.32 -10.22 0.00
C PRO A 29 -7.71 -11.29 -0.91
N LEU A 30 -7.65 -11.04 -2.22
CA LEU A 30 -7.03 -11.96 -3.17
C LEU A 30 -5.52 -12.00 -2.99
N TYR A 31 -4.89 -10.85 -2.74
CA TYR A 31 -3.46 -10.74 -2.51
C TYR A 31 -3.01 -11.54 -1.29
N LEU A 32 -3.76 -11.43 -0.18
CA LEU A 32 -3.47 -12.11 1.09
C LEU A 32 -3.65 -13.64 1.04
N LYS A 33 -4.30 -14.20 0.00
CA LYS A 33 -4.34 -15.67 -0.19
C LYS A 33 -2.95 -16.26 -0.41
N ASN A 34 -2.04 -15.48 -1.00
CA ASN A 34 -0.67 -15.88 -1.28
C ASN A 34 0.30 -15.46 -0.17
N PHE A 35 -0.20 -15.32 1.06
CA PHE A 35 0.63 -14.92 2.19
C PHE A 35 1.81 -15.90 2.39
N PRO A 36 3.05 -15.41 2.57
CA PRO A 36 4.23 -16.27 2.70
C PRO A 36 4.16 -17.20 3.91
N LYS A 37 4.85 -18.34 3.81
CA LYS A 37 5.00 -19.29 4.94
C LYS A 37 6.20 -18.98 5.82
N VAL A 38 7.24 -18.35 5.27
CA VAL A 38 8.50 -18.08 5.96
C VAL A 38 8.81 -16.59 5.97
N GLY A 39 9.48 -16.13 7.02
CA GLY A 39 9.67 -14.71 7.27
C GLY A 39 10.52 -13.98 6.22
N GLN A 40 11.52 -14.64 5.66
CA GLN A 40 12.41 -14.08 4.63
C GLN A 40 11.67 -13.66 3.35
N ASP A 41 10.54 -14.27 3.04
CA ASP A 41 9.74 -13.98 1.84
C ASP A 41 8.70 -12.87 2.09
N PHE A 42 8.51 -12.46 3.35
CA PHE A 42 7.50 -11.47 3.71
C PHE A 42 7.81 -10.08 3.17
N GLU A 43 9.08 -9.68 3.19
CA GLU A 43 9.47 -8.33 2.77
C GLU A 43 9.12 -8.09 1.29
N SER A 44 9.56 -9.00 0.41
CA SER A 44 9.26 -8.92 -1.02
C SER A 44 7.75 -9.01 -1.30
N PHE A 45 7.04 -9.86 -0.55
CA PHE A 45 5.58 -9.95 -0.60
C PHE A 45 4.91 -8.63 -0.18
N ALA A 46 5.27 -8.04 0.95
CA ALA A 46 4.67 -6.80 1.42
C ALA A 46 4.95 -5.66 0.42
N TYR A 47 6.19 -5.52 -0.04
CA TYR A 47 6.58 -4.49 -1.01
C TYR A 47 5.85 -4.58 -2.32
N LYS A 48 5.71 -5.79 -2.87
CA LYS A 48 4.94 -6.00 -4.09
C LYS A 48 3.48 -5.56 -3.89
N GLY A 49 2.84 -5.99 -2.81
CA GLY A 49 1.44 -5.65 -2.54
C GLY A 49 1.23 -4.14 -2.36
N MET A 50 2.11 -3.49 -1.61
CA MET A 50 2.06 -2.03 -1.40
C MET A 50 2.29 -1.27 -2.72
N LYS A 51 3.23 -1.73 -3.55
CA LYS A 51 3.51 -1.12 -4.86
C LYS A 51 2.32 -1.25 -5.81
N ASP A 52 1.75 -2.45 -5.92
CA ASP A 52 0.61 -2.74 -6.79
C ASP A 52 -0.61 -1.91 -6.35
N PHE A 53 -0.92 -1.89 -5.05
CA PHE A 53 -1.98 -1.05 -4.47
C PHE A 53 -1.78 0.44 -4.78
N MET A 54 -0.59 0.98 -4.52
CA MET A 54 -0.31 2.40 -4.78
C MET A 54 -0.40 2.74 -6.26
N GLY A 55 0.06 1.87 -7.15
CA GLY A 55 -0.02 2.09 -8.60
C GLY A 55 -1.45 2.20 -9.08
N ASP A 56 -2.30 1.25 -8.69
CA ASP A 56 -3.71 1.23 -9.07
C ASP A 56 -4.50 2.38 -8.44
N LEU A 57 -4.16 2.75 -7.20
CA LEU A 57 -4.79 3.86 -6.52
C LEU A 57 -4.40 5.21 -7.15
N GLU A 58 -3.11 5.39 -7.47
CA GLU A 58 -2.61 6.59 -8.15
C GLU A 58 -3.28 6.78 -9.51
N GLY A 59 -3.42 5.70 -10.31
CA GLY A 59 -4.11 5.76 -11.61
C GLY A 59 -5.59 6.15 -11.51
N LYS A 60 -6.23 5.96 -10.35
CA LYS A 60 -7.62 6.38 -10.11
C LYS A 60 -7.74 7.82 -9.60
N CYS A 61 -6.65 8.45 -9.16
CA CYS A 61 -6.66 9.81 -8.66
C CYS A 61 -6.82 10.86 -9.78
N PRO A 62 -7.14 12.13 -9.45
CA PRO A 62 -6.96 13.25 -10.36
C PRO A 62 -5.49 13.42 -10.77
N GLU A 63 -5.23 13.77 -12.03
CA GLU A 63 -3.86 13.94 -12.56
C GLU A 63 -3.22 15.29 -12.16
N THR A 64 -3.25 15.63 -10.88
CA THR A 64 -2.64 16.87 -10.37
C THR A 64 -1.23 16.64 -9.82
N THR A 65 -0.47 17.73 -9.70
CA THR A 65 0.89 17.69 -9.13
C THR A 65 0.90 17.24 -7.67
N GLU A 66 -0.14 17.56 -6.91
CA GLU A 66 -0.27 17.21 -5.49
C GLU A 66 -0.46 15.69 -5.30
N PHE A 67 -1.30 15.05 -6.12
CA PHE A 67 -1.44 13.59 -6.10
C PHE A 67 -0.14 12.90 -6.48
N LYS A 68 0.49 13.32 -7.58
CA LYS A 68 1.78 12.77 -8.02
C LYS A 68 2.86 12.92 -6.94
N ASP A 69 2.99 14.10 -6.34
CA ASP A 69 3.98 14.33 -5.28
C ASP A 69 3.70 13.47 -4.04
N PHE A 70 2.43 13.36 -3.62
CA PHE A 70 2.05 12.48 -2.51
C PHE A 70 2.47 11.02 -2.74
N PHE A 71 2.16 10.44 -3.89
CA PHE A 71 2.54 9.04 -4.17
C PHE A 71 4.06 8.86 -4.29
N VAL A 72 4.79 9.83 -4.84
CA VAL A 72 6.26 9.80 -4.82
C VAL A 72 6.79 9.79 -3.39
N LYS A 73 6.31 10.68 -2.52
CA LYS A 73 6.76 10.76 -1.12
C LYS A 73 6.35 9.55 -0.30
N LEU A 74 5.19 8.96 -0.57
CA LEU A 74 4.73 7.74 0.08
C LEU A 74 5.62 6.55 -0.31
N LYS A 75 5.92 6.38 -1.61
CA LYS A 75 6.86 5.35 -2.10
C LYS A 75 8.24 5.52 -1.49
N ASP A 76 8.75 6.75 -1.44
CA ASP A 76 10.04 7.10 -0.84
C ASP A 76 10.11 6.74 0.65
N TYR A 77 9.04 7.03 1.41
CA TYR A 77 8.91 6.66 2.81
C TYR A 77 8.93 5.14 3.00
N MET A 78 8.15 4.40 2.19
CA MET A 78 8.10 2.93 2.28
C MET A 78 9.44 2.28 1.95
N ALA A 79 10.21 2.87 1.03
CA ALA A 79 11.52 2.36 0.66
C ALA A 79 12.53 2.33 1.83
N CYS A 80 12.37 3.19 2.86
CA CYS A 80 13.25 3.16 4.05
C CYS A 80 13.28 1.79 4.72
N TYR A 81 12.15 1.08 4.73
CA TYR A 81 12.08 -0.24 5.35
C TYR A 81 12.73 -1.33 4.50
N SER A 82 13.10 -1.07 3.23
CA SER A 82 13.67 -2.06 2.30
C SER A 82 15.19 -1.99 2.25
N SER A 83 15.72 -0.77 2.32
CA SER A 83 17.12 -0.45 2.05
C SER A 83 18.03 -0.60 3.26
N THR A 84 17.48 -0.66 4.47
CA THR A 84 18.25 -0.43 5.69
C THR A 84 18.04 -1.52 6.74
N SER A 85 19.11 -1.87 7.44
CA SER A 85 19.07 -2.83 8.55
C SER A 85 18.13 -2.33 9.67
N PRO A 86 17.28 -3.21 10.24
CA PRO A 86 16.40 -2.86 11.35
C PRO A 86 17.14 -2.17 12.50
N GLY A 87 16.63 -1.03 12.95
CA GLY A 87 17.14 -0.35 14.16
C GLY A 87 18.46 0.41 14.00
N SER A 88 18.97 0.60 12.78
CA SER A 88 20.14 1.46 12.56
C SER A 88 19.80 2.94 12.82
N LYS A 89 20.79 3.73 13.27
CA LYS A 89 20.65 5.18 13.41
C LYS A 89 20.33 5.84 12.06
N ASP A 90 20.89 5.31 10.98
CA ASP A 90 20.64 5.79 9.62
C ASP A 90 19.17 5.60 9.21
N LEU A 91 18.56 4.46 9.56
CA LEU A 91 17.13 4.22 9.32
C LEU A 91 16.26 5.25 10.05
N GLN A 92 16.59 5.59 11.30
CA GLN A 92 15.82 6.55 12.08
C GLN A 92 15.90 7.96 11.49
N VAL A 93 17.09 8.39 11.06
CA VAL A 93 17.30 9.69 10.40
C VAL A 93 16.55 9.73 9.07
N GLU A 94 16.68 8.70 8.23
CA GLU A 94 15.96 8.62 6.96
C GLU A 94 14.44 8.61 7.16
N LEU A 95 13.92 7.81 8.09
CA LEU A 95 12.49 7.80 8.42
C LEU A 95 11.99 9.17 8.87
N SER A 96 12.76 9.90 9.69
CA SER A 96 12.40 11.25 10.11
C SER A 96 12.33 12.23 8.95
N ILE A 97 13.32 12.22 8.07
CA ILE A 97 13.36 13.13 6.90
C ILE A 97 12.22 12.81 5.93
N LYS A 98 11.97 11.53 5.66
CA LYS A 98 10.96 11.12 4.68
C LYS A 98 9.54 11.23 5.23
N SER A 99 9.32 11.00 6.51
CA SER A 99 8.02 11.23 7.15
C SER A 99 7.64 12.71 7.12
N GLU A 100 8.59 13.62 7.35
CA GLU A 100 8.34 15.06 7.24
C GLU A 100 7.95 15.46 5.81
N LYS A 101 8.66 14.93 4.80
CA LYS A 101 8.33 15.19 3.38
C LYS A 101 6.93 14.66 3.02
N LEU A 102 6.57 13.46 3.48
CA LEU A 102 5.25 12.89 3.27
C LEU A 102 4.16 13.71 3.96
N TYR A 103 4.40 14.15 5.20
CA TYR A 103 3.47 15.01 5.94
C TYR A 103 3.22 16.35 5.22
N ARG A 104 4.27 16.96 4.66
CA ARG A 104 4.13 18.19 3.86
C ARG A 104 3.29 17.95 2.60
N ALA A 105 3.49 16.83 1.90
CA ALA A 105 2.68 16.45 0.74
C ALA A 105 1.21 16.20 1.12
N MET A 106 0.94 15.55 2.26
CA MET A 106 -0.42 15.41 2.80
C MET A 106 -1.07 16.77 3.08
N SER A 107 -0.32 17.69 3.67
CA SER A 107 -0.80 19.03 4.04
C SER A 107 -1.12 19.90 2.82
N ALA A 108 -0.54 19.61 1.65
CA ALA A 108 -0.83 20.32 0.40
C ALA A 108 -2.29 20.14 -0.06
N PHE A 109 -2.97 19.07 0.37
CA PHE A 109 -4.40 18.88 0.08
C PHE A 109 -5.32 19.73 0.96
N SER A 110 -4.86 20.21 2.11
CA SER A 110 -5.64 20.95 3.11
C SER A 110 -5.66 22.46 2.89
N GLY A 111 -5.95 22.89 1.65
CA GLY A 111 -5.92 24.31 1.23
C GLY A 111 -6.88 25.26 1.97
N THR A 112 -7.69 24.82 2.95
CA THR A 112 -8.52 25.69 3.79
C THR A 112 -9.12 24.91 4.96
N LYS A 113 -8.89 25.38 6.19
CA LYS A 113 -9.34 24.86 7.51
C LYS A 113 -8.43 23.79 8.13
N GLY A 114 -7.48 24.30 8.92
CA GLY A 114 -6.55 23.54 9.73
C GLY A 114 -7.25 22.67 10.78
N GLY A 115 -7.09 21.37 10.59
CA GLY A 115 -7.37 20.30 11.54
C GLY A 115 -6.94 19.01 10.86
N THR A 116 -6.06 18.23 11.50
CA THR A 116 -5.72 16.89 11.01
C THR A 116 -7.00 16.05 11.01
N SER A 117 -7.52 15.74 9.82
CA SER A 117 -8.74 14.95 9.68
C SER A 117 -8.57 13.54 10.26
N GLU A 118 -9.66 12.88 10.65
CA GLU A 118 -9.65 11.48 11.11
C GLU A 118 -8.99 10.55 10.08
N ASP A 119 -9.22 10.79 8.79
CA ASP A 119 -8.57 10.06 7.69
C ASP A 119 -7.05 10.24 7.67
N SER A 120 -6.55 11.44 8.03
CA SER A 120 -5.12 11.71 8.13
C SER A 120 -4.47 10.93 9.28
N TRP A 121 -5.15 10.80 10.43
CA TRP A 121 -4.69 9.97 11.53
C TRP A 121 -4.72 8.48 11.20
N THR A 122 -5.79 8.02 10.53
CA THR A 122 -5.91 6.64 10.07
C THR A 122 -4.79 6.26 9.11
N LEU A 123 -4.40 7.19 8.22
CA LEU A 123 -3.23 7.04 7.37
C LEU A 123 -1.94 6.90 8.19
N VAL A 124 -1.71 7.79 9.16
CA VAL A 124 -0.50 7.75 10.01
C VAL A 124 -0.43 6.43 10.78
N ASP A 125 -1.53 5.98 11.37
CA ASP A 125 -1.59 4.71 12.09
C ASP A 125 -1.31 3.51 11.17
N GLY A 126 -1.86 3.52 9.95
CA GLY A 126 -1.59 2.51 8.94
C GLY A 126 -0.11 2.43 8.55
N LEU A 127 0.55 3.59 8.34
CA LEU A 127 1.98 3.66 8.05
C LEU A 127 2.83 3.12 9.21
N LEU A 128 2.52 3.53 10.45
CA LEU A 128 3.23 3.08 11.65
C LEU A 128 3.06 1.59 11.90
N SER A 129 1.83 1.06 11.75
CA SER A 129 1.52 -0.37 11.91
C SER A 129 2.33 -1.20 10.93
N MET A 130 2.34 -0.82 9.65
CA MET A 130 3.11 -1.51 8.62
C MET A 130 4.62 -1.44 8.88
N GLY A 131 5.14 -0.27 9.22
CA GLY A 131 6.56 -0.08 9.53
C GLY A 131 7.03 -0.98 10.67
N LYS A 132 6.24 -1.10 11.74
CA LYS A 132 6.52 -2.02 12.85
C LYS A 132 6.52 -3.48 12.39
N SER A 133 5.54 -3.89 11.61
CA SER A 133 5.44 -5.25 11.07
C SER A 133 6.63 -5.63 10.17
N LEU A 134 7.07 -4.73 9.29
CA LEU A 134 8.25 -4.96 8.44
C LEU A 134 9.53 -5.13 9.28
N VAL A 135 9.72 -4.28 10.29
CA VAL A 135 10.87 -4.37 11.20
C VAL A 135 10.86 -5.67 12.00
N GLU A 136 9.71 -6.06 12.53
CA GLU A 136 9.58 -7.30 13.31
C GLU A 136 9.81 -8.54 12.44
N MET A 137 9.35 -8.51 11.19
CA MET A 137 9.54 -9.64 10.29
C MET A 137 10.97 -9.87 9.85
N LYS A 138 11.74 -8.79 9.67
CA LYS A 138 13.18 -8.90 9.42
C LYS A 138 13.91 -9.65 10.52
N LYS A 139 13.42 -9.63 11.76
CA LYS A 139 14.00 -10.40 12.88
C LYS A 139 13.66 -11.90 12.80
N SER A 140 12.58 -12.27 12.12
CA SER A 140 12.13 -13.66 12.01
C SER A 140 12.99 -14.49 11.04
N GLY A 141 13.60 -13.85 10.04
CA GLY A 141 14.51 -14.51 9.09
C GLY A 141 13.86 -15.73 8.41
N SER A 142 14.58 -16.85 8.30
CA SER A 142 14.08 -18.07 7.64
C SER A 142 13.09 -18.89 8.47
N LYS A 143 12.61 -18.40 9.62
CA LYS A 143 11.64 -19.12 10.45
C LYS A 143 10.26 -19.15 9.80
N GLU A 144 9.52 -20.20 10.09
CA GLU A 144 8.10 -20.29 9.73
C GLU A 144 7.31 -19.22 10.49
N ILE A 145 6.36 -18.59 9.79
CA ILE A 145 5.51 -17.54 10.34
C ILE A 145 4.43 -18.19 11.19
N THR A 146 4.36 -17.82 12.47
CA THR A 146 3.32 -18.34 13.36
C THR A 146 1.94 -17.79 12.98
N PHE A 147 0.88 -18.44 13.46
CA PHE A 147 -0.49 -17.95 13.24
C PHE A 147 -0.67 -16.50 13.75
N GLU A 148 -0.15 -16.20 14.94
CA GLU A 148 -0.27 -14.85 15.53
C GLU A 148 0.51 -13.81 14.71
N GLN A 149 1.74 -14.13 14.32
CA GLN A 149 2.53 -13.29 13.44
C GLN A 149 1.79 -13.02 12.12
N ARG A 150 1.26 -14.06 11.48
CA ARG A 150 0.47 -13.94 10.24
C ARG A 150 -0.74 -13.02 10.44
N LYS A 151 -1.47 -13.18 11.54
CA LYS A 151 -2.64 -12.35 11.87
C LYS A 151 -2.25 -10.88 12.03
N GLU A 152 -1.18 -10.60 12.77
CA GLU A 152 -0.65 -9.25 12.97
C GLU A 152 -0.25 -8.59 11.64
N PHE A 153 0.40 -9.32 10.74
CA PHE A 153 0.83 -8.78 9.44
C PHE A 153 -0.32 -8.54 8.48
N ILE A 154 -1.31 -9.45 8.47
CA ILE A 154 -2.56 -9.23 7.74
C ILE A 154 -3.23 -7.96 8.25
N GLN A 155 -3.33 -7.78 9.56
CA GLN A 155 -3.90 -6.57 10.16
C GLN A 155 -3.14 -5.31 9.74
N SER A 156 -1.81 -5.33 9.76
CA SER A 156 -1.00 -4.19 9.32
C SER A 156 -1.19 -3.85 7.84
N MET A 157 -1.29 -4.86 6.95
CA MET A 157 -1.62 -4.63 5.53
C MET A 157 -3.00 -4.01 5.37
N VAL A 158 -4.00 -4.47 6.14
CA VAL A 158 -5.36 -3.92 6.12
C VAL A 158 -5.37 -2.47 6.63
N ASN A 159 -4.74 -2.19 7.76
CA ASN A 159 -4.66 -0.84 8.32
C ASN A 159 -3.95 0.12 7.37
N TRP A 160 -2.86 -0.34 6.74
CA TRP A 160 -2.09 0.45 5.78
C TRP A 160 -2.88 0.80 4.52
N THR A 161 -3.50 -0.20 3.89
CA THR A 161 -4.35 0.01 2.70
C THR A 161 -5.56 0.88 3.03
N ARG A 162 -6.17 0.68 4.22
CA ARG A 162 -7.29 1.49 4.70
C ARG A 162 -6.93 2.94 4.94
N GLY A 163 -5.85 3.20 5.66
CA GLY A 163 -5.39 4.55 5.93
C GLY A 163 -5.12 5.34 4.66
N ILE A 164 -4.40 4.75 3.70
CA ILE A 164 -4.10 5.40 2.42
C ILE A 164 -5.36 5.56 1.56
N GLY A 165 -6.17 4.50 1.45
CA GLY A 165 -7.39 4.50 0.64
C GLY A 165 -8.39 5.55 1.10
N LEU A 166 -8.68 5.63 2.40
CA LEU A 166 -9.63 6.61 2.95
C LEU A 166 -9.12 8.04 2.80
N PHE A 167 -7.84 8.28 3.08
CA PHE A 167 -7.24 9.60 2.86
C PHE A 167 -7.36 10.05 1.40
N ILE A 168 -6.96 9.19 0.45
CA ILE A 168 -7.05 9.48 -0.99
C ILE A 168 -8.48 9.67 -1.44
N LYS A 169 -9.41 8.83 -0.98
CA LYS A 169 -10.85 8.99 -1.24
C LYS A 169 -11.29 10.40 -0.90
N LYS A 170 -11.00 10.82 0.33
CA LYS A 170 -11.43 12.12 0.85
C LYS A 170 -10.86 13.27 0.04
N VAL A 171 -9.54 13.27 -0.21
CA VAL A 171 -8.91 14.39 -0.92
C VAL A 171 -9.28 14.41 -2.40
N SER A 172 -9.58 13.26 -3.00
CA SER A 172 -10.08 13.15 -4.38
C SER A 172 -11.51 13.66 -4.50
N GLU A 173 -12.38 13.31 -3.57
CA GLU A 173 -13.77 13.80 -3.51
C GLU A 173 -13.81 15.33 -3.34
N ASN A 174 -12.93 15.89 -2.48
CA ASN A 174 -12.78 17.33 -2.33
C ASN A 174 -12.34 18.04 -3.64
N LYS A 175 -11.72 17.31 -4.56
CA LYS A 175 -11.32 17.78 -5.90
C LYS A 175 -12.35 17.42 -6.99
N GLY A 176 -13.51 16.88 -6.61
CA GLY A 176 -14.63 16.58 -7.50
C GLY A 176 -14.56 15.23 -8.20
N LYS A 177 -13.64 14.33 -7.81
CA LYS A 177 -13.53 12.98 -8.38
C LYS A 177 -13.78 11.92 -7.31
N SER A 178 -14.88 11.19 -7.42
CA SER A 178 -15.12 10.02 -6.57
C SER A 178 -14.30 8.83 -7.09
N ILE A 179 -13.77 8.03 -6.17
CA ILE A 179 -13.02 6.80 -6.47
C ILE A 179 -13.82 5.64 -5.86
N ASP A 180 -14.12 4.63 -6.67
CA ASP A 180 -14.71 3.39 -6.19
C ASP A 180 -13.61 2.50 -5.59
N PHE A 181 -13.78 2.18 -4.30
CA PHE A 181 -12.86 1.37 -3.53
C PHE A 181 -13.33 -0.08 -3.30
N SER A 182 -14.52 -0.43 -3.77
CA SER A 182 -15.13 -1.75 -3.56
C SER A 182 -14.20 -2.90 -4.01
N LEU A 183 -13.49 -2.71 -5.13
CA LEU A 183 -12.57 -3.70 -5.70
C LEU A 183 -11.28 -3.89 -4.91
N PHE A 184 -10.85 -2.89 -4.14
CA PHE A 184 -9.62 -2.97 -3.35
C PHE A 184 -9.78 -3.82 -2.09
N GLY A 185 -11.01 -4.03 -1.61
CA GLY A 185 -11.30 -4.78 -0.40
C GLY A 185 -10.78 -4.08 0.86
N ILE A 186 -10.91 -2.76 0.92
CA ILE A 186 -10.40 -1.92 2.03
C ILE A 186 -11.24 -2.09 3.30
N ASP A 187 -12.49 -2.51 3.13
CA ASP A 187 -13.44 -2.86 4.19
C ASP A 187 -13.28 -4.33 4.64
N TYR A 188 -12.17 -4.98 4.32
CA TYR A 188 -11.90 -6.35 4.72
C TYR A 188 -11.93 -6.48 6.26
N ASP A 189 -12.83 -7.34 6.74
CA ASP A 189 -12.88 -7.73 8.15
C ASP A 189 -11.71 -8.68 8.46
N THR A 190 -10.90 -8.30 9.44
CA THR A 190 -9.74 -9.06 9.89
C THR A 190 -10.07 -10.07 10.99
N ASN A 191 -11.37 -10.30 11.27
CA ASN A 191 -11.84 -11.43 12.06
C ASN A 191 -11.48 -12.77 11.40
N VAL A 192 -10.21 -13.14 11.47
CA VAL A 192 -9.70 -14.46 11.10
C VAL A 192 -9.94 -15.37 12.29
N SER A 193 -10.96 -16.23 12.19
CA SER A 193 -11.23 -17.25 13.19
C SER A 193 -10.01 -18.17 13.37
N SER A 194 -9.72 -18.44 14.64
CA SER A 194 -8.59 -19.28 15.03
C SER A 194 -8.71 -20.69 14.41
N PRO A 195 -7.60 -21.41 14.14
CA PRO A 195 -7.65 -22.80 13.71
C PRO A 195 -8.46 -23.69 14.68
N SER A 196 -8.44 -23.37 15.97
CA SER A 196 -9.25 -24.02 17.01
C SER A 196 -10.74 -23.76 16.88
N GLU A 197 -11.17 -22.57 16.45
CA GLU A 197 -12.59 -22.30 16.16
C GLU A 197 -13.07 -23.06 14.93
N ARG A 198 -12.26 -23.17 13.87
CA ARG A 198 -12.66 -23.93 12.68
C ARG A 198 -12.88 -25.41 12.96
N ALA A 199 -12.03 -26.02 13.79
CA ALA A 199 -12.19 -27.41 14.20
C ALA A 199 -13.47 -27.68 15.01
N LEU A 200 -14.01 -26.68 15.71
CA LEU A 200 -15.25 -26.79 16.48
C LEU A 200 -16.52 -26.79 15.59
N TYR A 201 -16.47 -26.21 14.39
CA TYR A 201 -17.63 -26.14 13.48
C TYR A 201 -17.58 -27.18 12.36
N GLU A 202 -16.44 -27.85 12.14
CA GLU A 202 -16.31 -28.97 11.18
C GLU A 202 -16.69 -30.33 11.79
N THR A 203 -17.09 -30.36 13.07
CA THR A 203 -17.53 -31.57 13.80
C THR A 203 -19.04 -31.58 14.13
N GLN A 204 -19.83 -30.67 13.53
CA GLN A 204 -21.30 -30.72 13.51
C GLN A 204 -21.81 -31.03 12.10
#